data_AF-A0AAD7U647-F1
#
_entry.id   AF-A0AAD7U647-F1
#
_cell.length_a   1.000
_cell.length_b   1.000
_cell.length_c   1.000
_cell.angle_alpha   90.00
_cell.angle_beta   90.00
_cell.angle_gamma   90.00
#
_symmetry.space_group_name_H-M   'P 1'
#
loop_
_entity.id
_entity.type
_entity.pdbx_description
1 polymer ?
#
loop_
_entity_poly.entity_id
_entity_poly.type
_entity_poly.pdbx_seq_one_letter_code
_entity_poly.pdbx_strand_id
1 'polypeptide(L)'
;MFLALAAAAVLQQQQQQPTPRWLGRRRALGVFLAVPQCASATSDDVVVRVIDANTVKLEKLGTVRLAGVRLPEYGGYPDCFDRAPDARTRLLLPRRTRCRVAIVKDDKRPTVEIFASGSASVNEQLVRDGYALAVRGSSLKEAEAAARADRRGIWDDCSRREQLTAVFEEIDLPPEAPKPNPGDAKNCADFETYEDAKRFFDAYFDLYGDVANLDRDGDGIPCPRLPHTSDAVRFQFKRPSRQDKAR
;
A
#
# COMPACT_ATOMS: atom_id res chain seq x y z
N MET A 1 -41.79 -35.73 35.92
CA MET A 1 -41.43 -36.39 34.65
C MET A 1 -40.28 -35.58 34.06
N PHE A 2 -39.06 -36.13 34.14
CA PHE A 2 -37.80 -35.47 33.79
C PHE A 2 -37.66 -35.34 32.27
N LEU A 3 -37.19 -34.19 31.78
CA LEU A 3 -36.39 -34.12 30.55
C LEU A 3 -35.34 -33.00 30.71
N ALA A 4 -34.11 -33.41 30.53
CA ALA A 4 -32.90 -32.73 30.95
C ALA A 4 -32.25 -31.91 29.81
N LEU A 5 -31.50 -30.91 30.25
CA LEU A 5 -30.35 -30.23 29.64
C LEU A 5 -29.58 -31.00 28.55
N ALA A 6 -29.07 -30.28 27.54
CA ALA A 6 -27.62 -30.05 27.40
C ALA A 6 -27.28 -29.19 26.17
N ALA A 7 -26.59 -28.07 26.42
CA ALA A 7 -25.78 -27.35 25.45
C ALA A 7 -24.48 -28.13 25.20
N ALA A 8 -24.09 -28.30 23.94
CA ALA A 8 -22.81 -28.91 23.57
C ALA A 8 -21.87 -27.85 22.99
N ALA A 9 -20.90 -27.45 23.80
CA ALA A 9 -19.71 -26.71 23.39
C ALA A 9 -18.80 -27.61 22.55
N VAL A 10 -18.40 -27.15 21.37
CA VAL A 10 -17.42 -27.84 20.52
C VAL A 10 -16.03 -27.34 20.90
N LEU A 11 -15.35 -28.13 21.73
CA LEU A 11 -13.95 -27.95 22.13
C LEU A 11 -12.99 -28.51 21.07
N GLN A 12 -11.82 -27.88 21.01
CA GLN A 12 -10.63 -28.22 20.23
C GLN A 12 -10.29 -29.71 20.19
N GLN A 13 -9.92 -30.20 19.01
CA GLN A 13 -9.04 -31.37 18.89
C GLN A 13 -7.86 -31.06 17.96
N GLN A 14 -6.74 -30.75 18.60
CA GLN A 14 -5.40 -30.82 18.02
C GLN A 14 -5.12 -32.28 17.63
N GLN A 15 -4.93 -32.54 16.33
CA GLN A 15 -4.49 -33.84 15.85
C GLN A 15 -2.99 -34.01 16.09
N GLN A 16 -2.66 -34.72 17.17
CA GLN A 16 -1.34 -35.32 17.38
C GLN A 16 -1.16 -36.49 16.41
N GLN A 17 -0.13 -36.44 15.57
CA GLN A 17 0.24 -37.59 14.73
C GLN A 17 1.10 -38.60 15.51
N PRO A 18 0.89 -39.91 15.32
CA PRO A 18 1.60 -40.95 16.05
C PRO A 18 3.02 -41.18 15.52
N THR A 19 3.99 -41.25 16.42
CA THR A 19 5.36 -41.70 16.09
C THR A 19 5.41 -43.22 15.91
N PRO A 20 5.98 -43.75 14.83
CA PRO A 20 6.22 -45.19 14.72
C PRO A 20 7.51 -45.59 15.47
N ARG A 21 7.33 -46.41 16.51
CA ARG A 21 8.38 -47.22 17.12
C ARG A 21 8.51 -48.53 16.34
N TRP A 22 9.61 -48.75 15.62
CA TRP A 22 10.07 -50.10 15.31
C TRP A 22 11.60 -50.18 15.30
N LEU A 23 12.12 -51.02 16.20
CA LEU A 23 13.49 -51.51 16.20
C LEU A 23 13.71 -52.40 14.98
N GLY A 24 14.79 -52.12 14.25
CA GLY A 24 15.29 -52.99 13.19
C GLY A 24 16.73 -52.64 12.84
N ARG A 25 17.68 -53.29 13.51
CA ARG A 25 19.11 -53.24 13.15
C ARG A 25 19.29 -53.69 11.70
N ARG A 26 19.58 -52.75 10.81
CA ARG A 26 20.43 -52.97 9.63
C ARG A 26 21.37 -51.78 9.50
N ARG A 27 22.68 -52.05 9.63
CA ARG A 27 23.73 -51.12 9.22
C ARG A 27 23.63 -50.96 7.71
N ALA A 28 22.84 -50.01 7.25
CA ALA A 28 23.02 -49.44 5.92
C ALA A 28 23.92 -48.22 6.11
N LEU A 29 25.11 -48.25 5.50
CA LEU A 29 25.87 -47.04 5.23
C LEU A 29 24.98 -46.17 4.33
N GLY A 30 24.19 -45.29 4.96
CA GLY A 30 23.50 -44.21 4.28
C GLY A 30 24.56 -43.22 3.85
N VAL A 31 25.02 -43.36 2.61
CA VAL A 31 25.64 -42.26 1.88
C VAL A 31 24.59 -41.15 1.86
N PHE A 32 24.75 -40.17 2.76
CA PHE A 32 24.09 -38.88 2.62
C PHE A 32 24.64 -38.30 1.31
N LEU A 33 23.88 -38.48 0.23
CA LEU A 33 24.03 -37.63 -0.95
C LEU A 33 23.70 -36.23 -0.47
N ALA A 34 24.73 -35.49 -0.07
CA ALA A 34 24.67 -34.05 0.05
C ALA A 34 24.15 -33.56 -1.31
N VAL A 35 22.90 -33.10 -1.34
CA VAL A 35 22.38 -32.36 -2.47
C VAL A 35 23.38 -31.24 -2.70
N PRO A 36 24.05 -31.16 -3.87
CA PRO A 36 24.94 -30.06 -4.14
C PRO A 36 24.05 -28.82 -4.21
N GLN A 37 24.05 -28.08 -3.12
CA GLN A 37 23.52 -26.74 -3.10
C GLN A 37 24.42 -25.99 -4.07
N CYS A 38 23.93 -25.77 -5.29
CA CYS A 38 24.57 -24.86 -6.24
C CYS A 38 24.67 -23.51 -5.55
N ALA A 39 25.80 -23.28 -4.91
CA ALA A 39 26.19 -22.00 -4.39
C ALA A 39 26.49 -21.12 -5.61
N SER A 40 25.45 -20.51 -6.18
CA SER A 40 25.65 -19.33 -7.01
C SER A 40 26.47 -18.36 -6.18
N ALA A 41 27.66 -18.01 -6.68
CA ALA A 41 28.55 -17.07 -6.00
C ALA A 41 27.78 -15.77 -5.77
N THR A 42 27.36 -15.58 -4.52
CA THR A 42 26.61 -14.40 -4.09
C THR A 42 27.62 -13.43 -3.50
N SER A 43 27.61 -12.20 -3.99
CA SER A 43 28.49 -11.13 -3.53
C SER A 43 27.66 -9.99 -2.96
N ASP A 44 28.10 -9.44 -1.83
CA ASP A 44 27.48 -8.24 -1.25
C ASP A 44 27.95 -6.98 -1.98
N ASP A 45 26.99 -6.18 -2.43
CA ASP A 45 27.23 -4.93 -3.14
C ASP A 45 26.22 -3.84 -2.70
N VAL A 46 26.43 -2.62 -3.19
CA VAL A 46 25.60 -1.44 -2.90
C VAL A 46 25.16 -0.81 -4.21
N VAL A 47 23.88 -0.44 -4.27
CA VAL A 47 23.31 0.23 -5.44
C VAL A 47 23.76 1.69 -5.49
N VAL A 48 24.49 2.06 -6.54
CA VAL A 48 24.87 3.46 -6.80
C VAL A 48 23.69 4.23 -7.40
N ARG A 49 23.11 3.67 -8.48
CA ARG A 49 21.95 4.21 -9.19
C ARG A 49 21.34 3.17 -10.12
N VAL A 50 20.04 3.31 -10.38
CA VAL A 50 19.37 2.65 -11.50
C VAL A 50 19.67 3.47 -12.77
N ILE A 51 20.10 2.79 -13.83
CA ILE A 51 20.36 3.43 -15.14
C ILE A 51 19.09 3.34 -15.97
N ASP A 52 18.58 2.11 -16.14
CA ASP A 52 17.37 1.78 -16.90
C ASP A 52 16.55 0.72 -16.14
N ALA A 53 15.34 0.40 -16.62
CA ALA A 53 14.45 -0.53 -15.94
C ALA A 53 15.04 -1.94 -15.71
N ASN A 54 15.98 -2.39 -16.56
CA ASN A 54 16.70 -3.65 -16.42
C ASN A 54 18.22 -3.49 -16.29
N THR A 55 18.73 -2.27 -16.03
CA THR A 55 20.17 -1.99 -15.93
C THR A 55 20.47 -1.14 -14.70
N VAL A 56 21.36 -1.63 -13.83
CA VAL A 56 21.69 -1.01 -12.54
C VAL A 56 23.20 -0.81 -12.45
N LYS A 57 23.63 0.28 -11.83
CA LYS A 57 25.04 0.49 -11.45
C LYS A 57 25.22 0.17 -9.97
N LEU A 58 26.11 -0.78 -9.70
CA LEU A 58 26.56 -1.18 -8.38
C LEU A 58 27.96 -0.61 -8.08
N GLU A 59 28.37 -0.63 -6.82
CA GLU A 59 29.66 -0.08 -6.38
C GLU A 59 30.83 -0.97 -6.79
N LYS A 60 30.74 -2.29 -6.59
CA LYS A 60 31.84 -3.23 -6.86
C LYS A 60 31.77 -3.82 -8.26
N LEU A 61 30.61 -4.34 -8.65
CA LEU A 61 30.40 -4.99 -9.96
C LEU A 61 30.25 -4.00 -11.12
N GLY A 62 30.05 -2.72 -10.84
CA GLY A 62 29.81 -1.71 -11.87
C GLY A 62 28.44 -1.84 -12.52
N THR A 63 28.35 -1.70 -13.84
CA THR A 63 27.07 -1.72 -14.57
C THR A 63 26.64 -3.14 -14.89
N VAL A 64 25.50 -3.56 -14.34
CA VAL A 64 24.94 -4.92 -14.47
C VAL A 64 23.56 -4.91 -15.13
N ARG A 65 23.18 -6.02 -15.78
CA ARG A 65 21.82 -6.24 -16.31
C ARG A 65 21.07 -7.25 -15.46
N LEU A 66 19.75 -7.09 -15.33
CA LEU A 66 18.92 -8.02 -14.59
C LEU A 66 18.70 -9.32 -15.40
N ALA A 67 19.05 -10.46 -14.81
CA ALA A 67 18.84 -11.79 -15.36
C ALA A 67 17.36 -12.15 -15.52
N GLY A 68 17.00 -12.75 -16.65
CA GLY A 68 15.64 -13.23 -16.92
C GLY A 68 14.61 -12.13 -17.19
N VAL A 69 14.99 -10.85 -17.07
CA VAL A 69 14.10 -9.70 -17.23
C VAL A 69 14.24 -9.10 -18.63
N ARG A 70 13.13 -9.01 -19.35
CA ARG A 70 13.02 -8.36 -20.65
C ARG A 70 12.00 -7.23 -20.57
N LEU A 71 12.32 -6.08 -21.14
CA LEU A 71 11.38 -4.97 -21.24
C LEU A 71 10.58 -5.08 -22.56
N PRO A 72 9.32 -4.64 -22.60
CA PRO A 72 8.64 -4.38 -23.85
C PRO A 72 9.44 -3.44 -24.75
N GLU A 73 9.35 -3.64 -26.06
CA GLU A 73 9.88 -2.70 -27.04
C GLU A 73 9.06 -1.41 -27.02
N TYR A 74 9.57 -0.36 -27.68
CA TYR A 74 8.85 0.91 -27.79
C TYR A 74 7.48 0.68 -28.46
N GLY A 75 6.40 1.14 -27.84
CA GLY A 75 5.02 0.85 -28.27
C GLY A 75 4.45 -0.49 -27.77
N GLY A 76 5.21 -1.29 -27.03
CA GLY A 76 4.75 -2.52 -26.39
C GLY A 76 4.13 -2.33 -25.00
N TYR A 77 3.98 -1.09 -24.55
CA TYR A 77 3.31 -0.75 -23.29
C TYR A 77 1.85 -0.38 -23.57
N PRO A 78 0.90 -0.80 -22.72
CA PRO A 78 -0.50 -0.41 -22.89
C PRO A 78 -0.68 1.10 -22.64
N ASP A 79 -1.65 1.73 -23.29
CA ASP A 79 -1.86 3.19 -23.25
C ASP A 79 -2.06 3.74 -21.83
N CYS A 80 -2.68 2.94 -20.97
CA CYS A 80 -2.92 3.24 -19.56
C CYS A 80 -1.71 3.00 -18.65
N PHE A 81 -0.56 2.58 -19.19
CA PHE A 81 0.68 2.44 -18.45
C PHE A 81 1.31 3.83 -18.21
N ASP A 82 0.80 4.51 -17.20
CA ASP A 82 1.10 5.90 -16.85
C ASP A 82 2.44 6.11 -16.11
N ARG A 83 3.34 5.13 -16.12
CA ARG A 83 4.58 5.16 -15.31
C ARG A 83 5.81 4.92 -16.15
N ALA A 84 6.92 5.53 -15.74
CA ALA A 84 8.21 5.23 -16.33
C ALA A 84 8.55 3.73 -16.11
N PRO A 85 9.05 3.00 -17.12
CA PRO A 85 9.36 1.57 -17.00
C PRO A 85 10.33 1.25 -15.86
N ASP A 86 11.20 2.19 -15.51
CA ASP A 86 12.22 2.04 -14.47
C ASP A 86 11.76 2.51 -13.08
N ALA A 87 10.55 3.05 -12.95
CA ALA A 87 10.01 3.55 -11.69
C ALA A 87 9.97 2.45 -10.62
N ARG A 88 9.56 1.22 -10.99
CA ARG A 88 9.54 0.10 -10.05
C ARG A 88 10.94 -0.33 -9.63
N THR A 89 11.88 -0.38 -10.57
CA THR A 89 13.28 -0.71 -10.27
C THR A 89 13.90 0.30 -9.30
N ARG A 90 13.61 1.60 -9.46
CA ARG A 90 14.05 2.65 -8.52
C ARG A 90 13.44 2.50 -7.13
N LEU A 91 12.20 2.02 -7.04
CA LEU A 91 11.52 1.78 -5.77
C LEU A 91 12.07 0.53 -5.05
N LEU A 92 12.40 -0.53 -5.79
CA LEU A 92 12.96 -1.76 -5.24
C LEU A 92 14.45 -1.64 -4.90
N LEU A 93 15.17 -0.82 -5.66
CA LEU A 93 16.60 -0.55 -5.48
C LEU A 93 16.88 0.95 -5.32
N PRO A 94 16.44 1.58 -4.20
CA PRO A 94 16.84 2.95 -3.88
C PRO A 94 18.36 3.09 -3.86
N ARG A 95 18.84 4.31 -4.05
CA ARG A 95 20.29 4.59 -3.95
C ARG A 95 20.80 4.19 -2.56
N ARG A 96 22.00 3.63 -2.51
CA ARG A 96 22.68 3.13 -1.29
C ARG A 96 22.01 1.91 -0.64
N THR A 97 21.09 1.24 -1.35
CA THR A 97 20.54 -0.04 -0.89
C THR A 97 21.63 -1.11 -0.89
N ARG A 98 21.79 -1.82 0.23
CA ARG A 98 22.65 -3.01 0.31
C ARG A 98 21.91 -4.19 -0.32
N CYS A 99 22.58 -4.89 -1.23
CA CYS A 99 22.02 -6.01 -1.94
C CYS A 99 23.03 -7.15 -2.09
N ARG A 100 22.52 -8.39 -2.11
CA ARG A 100 23.29 -9.55 -2.54
C ARG A 100 23.09 -9.75 -4.04
N VAL A 101 24.15 -10.11 -4.74
CA VAL A 101 24.14 -10.25 -6.19
C VAL A 101 24.67 -11.62 -6.56
N ALA A 102 23.86 -12.40 -7.28
CA ALA A 102 24.26 -13.66 -7.88
C ALA A 102 24.52 -13.45 -9.38
N ILE A 103 25.73 -13.77 -9.84
CA ILE A 103 26.08 -13.65 -11.25
C ILE A 103 25.54 -14.87 -11.99
N VAL A 104 24.68 -14.64 -12.99
CA VAL A 104 24.10 -15.69 -13.84
C VAL A 104 24.94 -15.87 -15.11
N LYS A 105 25.44 -14.76 -15.66
CA LYS A 105 26.33 -14.77 -16.82
C LYS A 105 27.38 -13.68 -16.67
N ASP A 106 28.65 -14.06 -16.80
CA ASP A 106 29.79 -13.15 -16.71
C ASP A 106 30.32 -12.83 -18.12
N ASP A 107 29.83 -11.73 -18.70
CA ASP A 107 30.22 -11.20 -20.01
C ASP A 107 30.69 -9.74 -19.84
N LYS A 108 31.04 -9.03 -20.94
CA LYS A 108 31.29 -7.56 -20.92
C LYS A 108 30.22 -6.73 -20.20
N ARG A 109 28.97 -7.23 -20.13
CA ARG A 109 27.89 -6.69 -19.30
C ARG A 109 27.30 -7.84 -18.48
N PRO A 110 27.76 -8.05 -17.24
CA PRO A 110 27.33 -9.19 -16.45
C PRO A 110 25.83 -9.14 -16.20
N THR A 111 25.21 -10.31 -16.27
CA THR A 111 23.78 -10.52 -16.05
C THR A 111 23.60 -11.16 -14.69
N VAL A 112 22.83 -10.50 -13.82
CA VAL A 112 22.80 -10.81 -12.39
C VAL A 112 21.38 -10.90 -11.85
N GLU A 113 21.24 -11.67 -10.79
CA GLU A 113 20.07 -11.65 -9.93
C GLU A 113 20.38 -10.85 -8.66
N ILE A 114 19.56 -9.85 -8.37
CA ILE A 114 19.75 -8.94 -7.24
C ILE A 114 18.74 -9.27 -6.15
N PHE A 115 19.21 -9.40 -4.92
CA PHE A 115 18.40 -9.60 -3.73
C PHE A 115 18.51 -8.36 -2.83
N ALA A 116 17.43 -7.59 -2.73
CA ALA A 116 17.35 -6.49 -1.78
C ALA A 116 17.28 -7.05 -0.35
N SER A 117 17.80 -6.28 0.60
CA SER A 117 17.99 -6.64 2.01
C SER A 117 16.86 -7.52 2.57
N GLY A 118 17.14 -8.81 2.72
CA GLY A 118 16.41 -9.68 3.64
C GLY A 118 15.49 -10.75 3.10
N SER A 119 15.05 -10.82 1.83
CA SER A 119 14.53 -12.06 1.14
C SER A 119 13.52 -11.91 -0.04
N ALA A 120 13.79 -11.10 -1.07
CA ALA A 120 13.13 -11.32 -2.36
C ALA A 120 14.06 -11.02 -3.54
N SER A 121 13.96 -11.80 -4.61
CA SER A 121 14.61 -11.50 -5.88
C SER A 121 13.94 -10.28 -6.49
N VAL A 122 14.71 -9.22 -6.71
CA VAL A 122 14.22 -7.99 -7.35
C VAL A 122 13.78 -8.29 -8.78
N ASN A 123 14.50 -9.17 -9.47
CA ASN A 123 14.20 -9.58 -10.84
C ASN A 123 12.81 -10.22 -10.93
N GLU A 124 12.54 -11.16 -10.02
CA GLU A 124 11.25 -11.83 -9.91
C GLU A 124 10.13 -10.85 -9.54
N GLN A 125 10.40 -9.96 -8.59
CA GLN A 125 9.42 -8.97 -8.15
C GLN A 125 9.03 -8.00 -9.28
N LEU A 126 9.98 -7.55 -10.10
CA LEU A 126 9.69 -6.72 -11.27
C LEU A 126 8.75 -7.39 -12.26
N VAL A 127 8.95 -8.69 -12.51
CA VAL A 127 8.08 -9.46 -13.42
C VAL A 127 6.72 -9.71 -12.78
N ARG A 128 6.69 -10.08 -11.49
CA ARG A 128 5.46 -10.33 -10.72
C ARG A 128 4.58 -9.08 -10.61
N ASP A 129 5.19 -7.90 -10.49
CA ASP A 129 4.48 -6.63 -10.44
C ASP A 129 4.04 -6.14 -11.84
N GLY A 130 4.40 -6.85 -12.91
CA GLY A 130 4.01 -6.52 -14.28
C GLY A 130 4.80 -5.35 -14.86
N TYR A 131 6.03 -5.08 -14.41
CA TYR A 131 6.89 -4.05 -15.02
C TYR A 131 7.84 -4.62 -16.08
N ALA A 132 7.93 -5.95 -16.18
CA ALA A 132 8.79 -6.62 -17.13
C ALA A 132 8.23 -7.99 -17.56
N LEU A 133 8.74 -8.47 -18.70
CA LEU A 133 8.48 -9.75 -19.31
C LEU A 133 9.55 -10.76 -18.89
N ALA A 134 9.17 -12.02 -18.65
CA ALA A 134 10.15 -13.07 -18.41
C ALA A 134 10.77 -13.54 -19.74
N VAL A 135 12.10 -13.65 -19.79
CA VAL A 135 12.83 -14.30 -20.87
C VAL A 135 12.38 -15.76 -20.98
N ARG A 136 12.28 -16.30 -22.20
CA ARG A 136 11.88 -17.70 -22.44
C ARG A 136 12.85 -18.64 -21.72
N GLY A 137 12.31 -19.62 -20.98
CA GLY A 137 13.10 -20.60 -20.21
C GLY A 137 13.72 -20.08 -18.91
N SER A 138 13.47 -18.83 -18.52
CA SER A 138 13.90 -18.32 -17.20
C SER A 138 13.00 -18.81 -16.06
N SER A 139 13.53 -18.80 -14.84
CA SER A 139 12.78 -19.07 -13.59
C SER A 139 11.63 -18.08 -13.34
N LEU A 140 11.58 -16.95 -14.06
CA LEU A 140 10.61 -15.88 -13.84
C LEU A 140 9.25 -16.13 -14.50
N LYS A 141 9.04 -17.29 -15.13
CA LYS A 141 7.78 -17.60 -15.85
C LYS A 141 6.57 -17.68 -14.94
N GLU A 142 6.74 -18.20 -13.72
CA GLU A 142 5.67 -18.24 -12.73
C GLU A 142 5.28 -16.83 -12.26
N ALA A 143 6.26 -15.96 -12.05
CA ALA A 143 6.03 -14.56 -11.75
C ALA A 143 5.28 -13.84 -12.88
N GLU A 144 5.63 -14.13 -14.14
CA GLU A 144 4.93 -13.57 -15.30
C GLU A 144 3.49 -14.07 -15.39
N ALA A 145 3.25 -15.36 -15.13
CA ALA A 145 1.92 -15.93 -15.11
C ALA A 145 1.04 -15.31 -14.02
N ALA A 146 1.59 -15.09 -12.82
CA ALA A 146 0.90 -14.40 -11.73
C ALA A 146 0.55 -12.95 -12.10
N ALA A 147 1.50 -12.21 -12.70
CA ALA A 147 1.26 -10.84 -13.13
C ALA A 147 0.16 -10.72 -14.20
N ARG A 148 0.08 -11.71 -15.11
CA ARG A 148 -0.97 -11.81 -16.13
C ARG A 148 -2.32 -12.14 -15.51
N ALA A 149 -2.37 -13.12 -14.61
CA ALA A 149 -3.60 -13.52 -13.93
C ALA A 149 -4.20 -12.35 -13.13
N ASP A 150 -3.35 -11.59 -12.46
CA ASP A 150 -3.73 -10.42 -11.67
C ASP A 150 -3.90 -9.14 -12.52
N ARG A 151 -3.60 -9.20 -13.82
CA ARG A 151 -3.65 -8.05 -14.76
C ARG A 151 -2.87 -6.83 -14.25
N ARG A 152 -1.63 -7.06 -13.79
CA ARG A 152 -0.77 -6.01 -13.23
C ARG A 152 0.09 -5.32 -14.30
N GLY A 153 0.27 -4.01 -14.16
CA GLY A 153 1.25 -3.24 -14.94
C GLY A 153 1.03 -3.34 -16.45
N ILE A 154 2.00 -3.88 -17.18
CA ILE A 154 1.92 -4.06 -18.64
C ILE A 154 0.86 -5.10 -19.07
N TRP A 155 0.29 -5.86 -18.13
CA TRP A 155 -0.80 -6.81 -18.36
C TRP A 155 -2.17 -6.24 -18.03
N ASP A 156 -2.24 -4.97 -17.63
CA ASP A 156 -3.51 -4.33 -17.34
C ASP A 156 -4.33 -4.13 -18.62
N ASP A 157 -5.64 -4.10 -18.45
CA ASP A 157 -6.60 -3.85 -19.51
C ASP A 157 -7.12 -2.42 -19.38
N CYS A 158 -6.65 -1.55 -20.27
CA CYS A 158 -6.98 -0.13 -20.22
C CYS A 158 -8.48 0.14 -20.32
N SER A 159 -9.24 -0.73 -21.00
CA SER A 159 -10.69 -0.58 -21.15
C SER A 159 -11.45 -0.76 -19.83
N ARG A 160 -10.90 -1.56 -18.91
CA ARG A 160 -11.51 -1.77 -17.58
C ARG A 160 -11.26 -0.61 -16.64
N ARG A 161 -10.13 0.09 -16.75
CA ARG A 161 -9.83 1.24 -15.87
C ARG A 161 -10.86 2.36 -16.06
N GLU A 162 -11.30 2.56 -17.29
CA GLU A 162 -12.39 3.50 -17.65
C GLU A 162 -13.74 3.05 -17.05
N GLN A 163 -14.04 1.75 -17.08
CA GLN A 163 -15.25 1.19 -16.48
C GLN A 163 -15.25 1.32 -14.94
N LEU A 164 -14.10 1.16 -14.27
CA LEU A 164 -14.02 1.28 -12.81
C LEU A 164 -14.19 2.72 -12.31
N THR A 165 -13.74 3.72 -13.09
CA THR A 165 -14.06 5.13 -12.81
C THR A 165 -15.55 5.43 -12.98
N ALA A 166 -16.24 4.74 -13.89
CA ALA A 166 -17.68 4.90 -14.08
C ALA A 166 -18.53 4.24 -12.97
N VAL A 167 -17.97 3.30 -12.19
CA VAL A 167 -18.68 2.61 -11.09
C VAL A 167 -18.53 3.36 -9.76
N PHE A 168 -17.84 4.51 -9.75
CA PHE A 168 -17.85 5.46 -8.62
C PHE A 168 -18.97 6.50 -8.76
N GLU A 169 -20.02 6.18 -9.51
CA GLU A 169 -21.30 6.88 -9.35
C GLU A 169 -21.77 6.64 -7.91
N GLU A 170 -22.10 7.74 -7.23
CA GLU A 170 -22.46 7.85 -5.82
C GLU A 170 -22.85 6.52 -5.16
N ILE A 171 -22.09 6.12 -4.13
CA ILE A 171 -22.75 5.42 -3.04
C ILE A 171 -23.83 6.41 -2.57
N ASP A 172 -25.07 6.18 -2.99
CA ASP A 172 -26.28 6.83 -2.48
C ASP A 172 -26.36 6.55 -0.99
N LEU A 173 -25.51 7.23 -0.21
CA LEU A 173 -25.76 7.44 1.19
C LEU A 173 -27.08 8.20 1.22
N PRO A 174 -28.15 7.62 1.78
CA PRO A 174 -29.42 8.30 1.82
C PRO A 174 -29.18 9.68 2.45
N PRO A 175 -29.64 10.78 1.81
CA PRO A 175 -29.40 12.11 2.34
C PRO A 175 -29.91 12.12 3.76
N GLU A 176 -28.99 12.36 4.71
CA GLU A 176 -29.35 12.45 6.11
C GLU A 176 -30.44 13.52 6.19
N ALA A 177 -31.62 13.14 6.70
CA ALA A 177 -32.77 14.03 6.70
C ALA A 177 -32.34 15.36 7.37
N PRO A 178 -32.62 16.51 6.74
CA PRO A 178 -32.12 17.78 7.24
C PRO A 178 -32.60 17.97 8.68
N LYS A 179 -31.64 18.28 9.57
CA LYS A 179 -31.92 18.53 10.99
C LYS A 179 -32.97 19.64 11.08
N PRO A 180 -34.02 19.53 11.91
CA PRO A 180 -35.01 20.59 12.03
C PRO A 180 -34.35 21.89 12.47
N ASN A 181 -34.90 23.01 11.99
CA ASN A 181 -34.39 24.34 12.32
C ASN A 181 -34.46 24.59 13.84
N PRO A 182 -33.32 24.84 14.52
CA PRO A 182 -33.28 25.04 15.96
C PRO A 182 -33.76 26.43 16.41
N GLY A 183 -33.99 27.36 15.48
CA GLY A 183 -34.38 28.73 15.82
C GLY A 183 -33.32 29.47 16.64
N ASP A 184 -33.78 30.43 17.44
CA ASP A 184 -32.99 31.18 18.41
C ASP A 184 -32.88 30.48 19.78
N ALA A 185 -33.05 29.15 19.80
CA ALA A 185 -33.02 28.35 21.04
C ALA A 185 -31.65 28.29 21.73
N LYS A 186 -30.59 28.81 21.08
CA LYS A 186 -29.24 28.87 21.61
C LYS A 186 -28.66 30.27 21.41
N ASN A 187 -27.86 30.70 22.38
CA ASN A 187 -27.09 31.94 22.35
C ASN A 187 -25.66 31.70 22.86
N CYS A 188 -24.79 32.71 22.79
CA CYS A 188 -23.40 32.57 23.22
C CYS A 188 -23.20 32.17 24.68
N ALA A 189 -24.14 32.46 25.59
CA ALA A 189 -24.04 32.07 26.99
C ALA A 189 -24.37 30.58 27.23
N ASP A 190 -24.97 29.90 26.25
CA ASP A 190 -25.28 28.47 26.32
C ASP A 190 -24.07 27.57 26.00
N PHE A 191 -22.94 28.17 25.59
CA PHE A 191 -21.73 27.46 25.23
C PHE A 191 -20.59 27.82 26.19
N GLU A 192 -19.91 26.79 26.70
CA GLU A 192 -18.73 26.98 27.55
C GLU A 192 -17.49 27.35 26.74
N THR A 193 -17.39 26.85 25.51
CA THR A 193 -16.21 27.03 24.63
C THR A 193 -16.59 27.52 23.25
N TYR A 194 -15.66 28.24 22.60
CA TYR A 194 -15.79 28.67 21.22
C TYR A 194 -16.03 27.49 20.26
N GLU A 195 -15.32 26.38 20.43
CA GLU A 195 -15.43 25.21 19.56
C GLU A 195 -16.83 24.59 19.60
N ASP A 196 -17.49 24.61 20.76
CA ASP A 196 -18.87 24.12 20.87
C ASP A 196 -19.87 25.06 20.19
N ALA A 197 -19.69 26.38 20.35
CA ALA A 197 -20.49 27.37 19.64
C ALA A 197 -20.28 27.29 18.12
N LYS A 198 -19.03 27.14 17.67
CA LYS A 198 -18.67 27.01 16.25
C LYS A 198 -19.24 25.73 15.63
N ARG A 199 -19.18 24.61 16.35
CA ARG A 199 -19.78 23.36 15.87
C ARG A 199 -21.29 23.46 15.70
N PHE A 200 -21.97 24.16 16.61
CA PHE A 200 -23.40 24.42 16.46
C PHE A 200 -23.66 25.31 15.24
N PHE A 201 -22.92 26.42 15.11
CA PHE A 201 -23.02 27.31 13.96
C PHE A 201 -22.80 26.56 12.64
N ASP A 202 -21.69 25.86 12.47
CA ASP A 202 -21.36 25.10 11.25
C ASP A 202 -22.42 24.03 10.91
N ALA A 203 -23.05 23.42 11.92
CA ALA A 203 -24.06 22.39 11.70
C ALA A 203 -25.38 22.91 11.13
N TYR A 204 -25.67 24.20 11.28
CA TYR A 204 -26.94 24.81 10.88
C TYR A 204 -26.79 25.97 9.90
N PHE A 205 -25.62 26.59 9.79
CA PHE A 205 -25.41 27.79 8.97
C PHE A 205 -25.70 27.53 7.49
N ASP A 206 -25.27 26.40 6.95
CA ASP A 206 -25.53 26.06 5.54
C ASP A 206 -27.02 25.78 5.25
N LEU A 207 -27.78 25.35 6.27
CA LEU A 207 -29.19 24.99 6.14
C LEU A 207 -30.13 26.18 6.43
N TYR A 208 -29.78 27.01 7.41
CA TYR A 208 -30.66 28.02 8.00
C TYR A 208 -30.00 29.39 8.22
N GLY A 209 -28.72 29.54 7.88
CA GLY A 209 -27.94 30.73 8.21
C GLY A 209 -27.68 30.86 9.72
N ASP A 210 -27.34 32.07 10.16
CA ASP A 210 -27.14 32.38 11.58
C ASP A 210 -28.48 32.56 12.32
N VAL A 211 -29.27 31.49 12.38
CA VAL A 211 -30.60 31.50 12.99
C VAL A 211 -30.57 31.78 14.51
N ALA A 212 -29.45 31.45 15.16
CA ALA A 212 -29.22 31.67 16.58
C ALA A 212 -28.53 33.01 16.89
N ASN A 213 -28.24 33.82 15.86
CA ASN A 213 -27.59 35.14 15.97
C ASN A 213 -26.28 35.09 16.80
N LEU A 214 -25.46 34.07 16.52
CA LEU A 214 -24.17 33.83 17.17
C LEU A 214 -23.03 34.65 16.55
N ASP A 215 -23.17 35.04 15.28
CA ASP A 215 -22.23 35.84 14.49
C ASP A 215 -22.87 37.19 14.14
N ARG A 216 -22.74 38.14 15.08
CA ARG A 216 -23.44 39.42 15.01
C ARG A 216 -22.86 40.38 13.97
N ASP A 217 -21.57 40.27 13.69
CA ASP A 217 -20.83 41.08 12.72
C ASP A 217 -20.77 40.43 11.34
N GLY A 218 -21.19 39.16 11.21
CA GLY A 218 -21.29 38.46 9.94
C GLY A 218 -19.93 38.09 9.36
N ASP A 219 -18.90 37.97 10.22
CA ASP A 219 -17.52 37.68 9.83
C ASP A 219 -17.25 36.16 9.75
N GLY A 220 -18.26 35.33 10.04
CA GLY A 220 -18.18 33.88 10.08
C GLY A 220 -17.58 33.34 11.39
N ILE A 221 -17.42 34.17 12.42
CA ILE A 221 -16.89 33.79 13.73
C ILE A 221 -18.00 33.88 14.79
N PRO A 222 -18.69 32.76 15.10
CA PRO A 222 -19.70 32.76 16.14
C PRO A 222 -19.08 32.97 17.52
N CYS A 223 -19.68 33.84 18.32
CA CYS A 223 -19.34 34.08 19.73
C CYS A 223 -17.83 34.28 19.98
N PRO A 224 -17.20 35.31 19.38
CA PRO A 224 -15.74 35.47 19.39
C PRO A 224 -15.15 35.69 20.79
N ARG A 225 -15.97 36.02 21.79
CA ARG A 225 -15.55 36.26 23.19
C ARG A 225 -15.48 34.99 24.05
N LEU A 226 -15.94 33.83 23.58
CA LEU A 226 -15.84 32.59 24.34
C LEU A 226 -14.39 32.08 24.43
N PRO A 227 -14.01 31.46 25.57
CA PRO A 227 -12.71 30.83 25.71
C PRO A 227 -12.60 29.59 24.81
N HIS A 228 -11.38 29.19 24.49
CA HIS A 228 -11.13 27.95 23.76
C HIS A 228 -11.15 26.73 24.69
N THR A 229 -11.46 25.57 24.14
CA THR A 229 -11.28 24.29 24.85
C THR A 229 -9.82 24.01 25.20
N SER A 230 -9.59 23.27 26.28
CA SER A 230 -8.27 22.76 26.68
C SER A 230 -7.89 21.44 26.00
N ASP A 231 -8.83 20.82 25.29
CA ASP A 231 -8.60 19.60 24.50
C ASP A 231 -7.94 19.95 23.16
N ALA A 232 -6.67 19.60 23.01
CA ALA A 232 -5.88 19.86 21.82
C ALA A 232 -6.45 19.21 20.53
N VAL A 233 -7.22 18.13 20.65
CA VAL A 233 -7.82 17.46 19.48
C VAL A 233 -9.03 18.23 18.95
N ARG A 234 -9.73 18.95 19.82
CA ARG A 234 -10.94 19.72 19.48
C ARG A 234 -10.65 21.17 19.17
N PHE A 235 -9.51 21.70 19.62
CA PHE A 235 -9.11 23.08 19.47
C PHE A 235 -9.16 23.57 18.01
N GLN A 236 -9.77 24.74 17.79
CA GLN A 236 -9.82 25.39 16.48
C GLN A 236 -9.48 26.88 16.59
N PHE A 237 -8.55 27.34 15.75
CA PHE A 237 -8.24 28.77 15.66
C PHE A 237 -9.37 29.55 15.00
N LYS A 238 -9.77 30.67 15.61
CA LYS A 238 -10.64 31.69 15.00
C LYS A 238 -9.94 32.26 13.77
N ARG A 239 -10.44 31.97 12.57
CA ARG A 239 -9.91 32.53 11.31
C ARG A 239 -10.79 33.71 10.89
N PRO A 240 -10.32 34.96 10.95
CA PRO A 240 -11.07 36.10 10.42
C PRO A 240 -11.29 35.93 8.91
N SER A 241 -12.46 36.35 8.43
CA SER A 241 -12.77 36.32 7.00
C SER A 241 -11.90 37.34 6.25
N ARG A 242 -11.86 37.25 4.92
CA ARG A 242 -11.08 38.18 4.09
C ARG A 242 -11.53 39.65 4.24
N GLN A 243 -12.72 39.91 4.79
CA GLN A 243 -13.23 41.27 4.98
C GLN A 243 -12.52 42.03 6.11
N ASP A 244 -11.90 41.32 7.06
CA ASP A 244 -11.21 41.93 8.21
C ASP A 244 -9.81 42.48 7.89
N LYS A 245 -9.30 42.23 6.68
CA LYS A 245 -8.00 42.78 6.22
C LYS A 245 -8.10 44.15 5.56
N ALA A 246 -9.31 44.68 5.40
CA ALA A 246 -9.57 45.91 4.67
C ALA A 246 -9.86 47.14 5.57
N ARG A 247 -9.64 47.04 6.88
CA ARG A 247 -9.82 48.13 7.85
C ARG A 247 -8.54 48.47 8.59
#